data_AF-A0A830F0Q6-F1
#
_entry.id   AF-A0A830F0Q6-F1
#
_cell.length_a   1.000
_cell.length_b   1.000
_cell.length_c   1.000
_cell.angle_alpha   90.00
_cell.angle_beta   90.00
_cell.angle_gamma   90.00
#
_symmetry.space_group_name_H-M   'P 1'
#
loop_
_entity.id
_entity.type
_entity.pdbx_description
1 polymer ?
#
loop_
_entity_poly.entity_id
_entity_poly.type
_entity_poly.pdbx_seq_one_letter_code
_entity_poly.pdbx_strand_id
1 'polypeptide(L)'
;MSTWKRDAASGLIVVVPVLVTLYLIYWVFAKIAVLALAATQLQNPYLAVVLSLLVFVLVIFAIGYLMRTALGTFLEGQLDDAMNSLPGLRIIYNASKMAIETALSGTEEFQKPVKVEAWEGMRMTAFRTGQRAPDGRELLFIPTSPNITSGFVVEVDSEDIIETGESAEDALTRVLSAGFGSSEEEDLGRYIDSADGDSADEKGESR
;
A
#
# COMPACT_ATOMS: atom_id res chain seq x y z
N MET A 1 -19.87 -28.18 3.94
CA MET A 1 -19.59 -27.62 5.29
C MET A 1 -20.76 -26.74 5.69
N SER A 2 -21.26 -26.85 6.92
CA SER A 2 -22.49 -26.17 7.38
C SER A 2 -22.32 -24.64 7.43
N THR A 3 -23.24 -23.91 6.82
CA THR A 3 -23.25 -22.43 6.62
C THR A 3 -22.86 -21.63 7.86
N TRP A 4 -23.37 -21.98 9.04
CA TRP A 4 -23.04 -21.28 10.31
C TRP A 4 -21.55 -21.30 10.70
N LYS A 5 -20.80 -22.35 10.31
CA LYS A 5 -19.35 -22.42 10.58
C LYS A 5 -18.58 -21.44 9.71
N ARG A 6 -19.06 -21.20 8.49
CA ARG A 6 -18.47 -20.21 7.57
C ARG A 6 -18.75 -18.80 8.07
N ASP A 7 -19.96 -18.54 8.54
CA ASP A 7 -20.34 -17.21 9.03
C ASP A 7 -19.61 -16.87 10.34
N ALA A 8 -19.45 -17.84 11.25
CA ALA A 8 -18.63 -17.68 12.46
C ALA A 8 -17.14 -17.48 12.14
N ALA A 9 -16.60 -18.21 11.16
CA ALA A 9 -15.22 -18.03 10.71
C ALA A 9 -14.99 -16.65 10.08
N SER A 10 -15.92 -16.18 9.24
CA SER A 10 -15.87 -14.84 8.66
C SER A 10 -15.94 -13.74 9.73
N GLY A 11 -16.81 -13.88 10.74
CA GLY A 11 -16.86 -12.96 11.86
C GLY A 11 -15.55 -12.94 12.67
N LEU A 12 -14.98 -14.12 12.92
CA LEU A 12 -13.70 -14.25 13.62
C LEU A 12 -12.55 -13.61 12.83
N ILE A 13 -12.52 -13.77 11.50
CA ILE A 13 -11.51 -13.16 10.61
C ILE A 13 -11.51 -11.64 10.72
N VAL A 14 -12.68 -11.01 10.93
CA VAL A 14 -12.78 -9.55 11.09
C VAL A 14 -12.45 -9.11 12.52
N VAL A 15 -12.92 -9.85 13.53
CA VAL A 15 -12.79 -9.44 14.94
C VAL A 15 -11.40 -9.73 15.51
N VAL A 16 -10.77 -10.84 15.12
CA VAL A 16 -9.46 -11.25 15.66
C VAL A 16 -8.37 -10.19 15.44
N PRO A 17 -8.18 -9.63 14.23
CA PRO A 17 -7.17 -8.59 14.01
C PRO A 17 -7.37 -7.38 14.92
N VAL A 18 -8.62 -6.93 15.09
CA VAL A 18 -8.96 -5.81 15.97
C VAL A 18 -8.64 -6.13 17.43
N LEU A 19 -9.05 -7.30 17.92
CA LEU A 19 -8.77 -7.72 19.30
C LEU A 19 -7.27 -7.87 19.56
N VAL A 20 -6.52 -8.44 18.61
CA VAL A 20 -5.06 -8.58 18.71
C VAL A 20 -4.40 -7.20 18.77
N THR A 21 -4.85 -6.26 17.94
CA THR A 21 -4.35 -4.88 17.92
C THR A 21 -4.61 -4.17 19.25
N LEU A 22 -5.85 -4.24 19.76
CA LEU A 22 -6.22 -3.67 21.05
C LEU A 22 -5.44 -4.30 22.22
N TYR A 23 -5.26 -5.62 22.18
CA TYR A 23 -4.47 -6.33 23.19
C TYR A 23 -3.01 -5.91 23.18
N LEU A 24 -2.38 -5.79 22.01
CA LEU A 24 -1.00 -5.32 21.88
C LEU A 24 -0.84 -3.89 22.38
N ILE A 25 -1.74 -2.98 22.00
CA ILE A 25 -1.74 -1.60 22.49
C ILE A 25 -1.85 -1.58 24.02
N TYR A 26 -2.80 -2.33 24.58
CA TYR A 26 -2.95 -2.45 26.03
C TYR A 26 -1.69 -3.01 26.69
N TRP A 27 -1.09 -4.06 26.13
CA TRP A 27 0.10 -4.70 26.68
C TRP A 27 1.30 -3.76 26.70
N VAL A 28 1.58 -3.08 25.59
CA VAL A 28 2.67 -2.09 25.49
C VAL A 28 2.42 -0.94 26.45
N PHE A 29 1.20 -0.41 26.47
CA PHE A 29 0.83 0.68 27.37
C PHE A 29 0.98 0.29 28.84
N ALA A 30 0.57 -0.92 29.23
CA ALA A 30 0.74 -1.42 30.58
C ALA A 30 2.21 -1.52 30.98
N LYS A 31 3.10 -1.96 30.07
CA LYS A 31 4.55 -2.01 30.33
C LYS A 31 5.16 -0.62 30.50
N ILE A 32 4.78 0.33 29.65
CA ILE A 32 5.25 1.71 29.73
C ILE A 32 4.70 2.40 30.97
N ALA A 33 3.43 2.20 31.30
CA ALA A 33 2.81 2.75 32.49
C ALA A 33 3.48 2.27 33.77
N VAL A 34 3.88 0.99 33.85
CA VAL A 34 4.68 0.48 34.98
C VAL A 34 6.03 1.17 35.07
N LEU A 35 6.72 1.35 33.94
CA LEU A 35 8.03 2.03 33.89
C LEU A 35 7.91 3.51 34.28
N ALA A 36 6.88 4.20 33.76
CA ALA A 36 6.61 5.59 34.05
C ALA A 36 6.16 5.80 35.50
N LEU A 37 5.28 4.95 36.02
CA LEU A 37 4.79 5.03 37.41
C LEU A 37 5.90 4.73 38.41
N ALA A 38 6.75 3.73 38.14
CA ALA A 38 7.94 3.44 38.93
C ALA A 38 8.92 4.64 38.95
N ALA A 39 9.03 5.37 37.85
CA ALA A 39 9.90 6.53 37.75
C ALA A 39 9.34 7.83 38.36
N THR A 40 8.01 7.96 38.50
CA THR A 40 7.39 9.27 38.76
C THR A 40 6.51 9.36 40.00
N GLN A 41 6.20 8.26 40.70
CA GLN A 41 5.33 8.24 41.89
C GLN A 41 4.02 9.06 41.72
N LEU A 42 3.50 9.12 40.48
CA LEU A 42 2.34 9.95 40.17
C LEU A 42 1.07 9.32 40.72
N GLN A 43 0.39 10.01 41.64
CA GLN A 43 -0.88 9.58 42.23
C GLN A 43 -2.09 9.87 41.32
N ASN A 44 -1.92 10.71 40.29
CA ASN A 44 -3.00 11.06 39.37
C ASN A 44 -3.03 10.12 38.15
N PRO A 45 -4.09 9.29 37.99
CA PRO A 45 -4.18 8.30 36.92
C PRO A 45 -4.26 8.93 35.52
N TYR A 46 -4.88 10.11 35.37
CA TYR A 46 -4.97 10.78 34.07
C TYR A 46 -3.60 11.29 33.59
N LEU A 47 -2.82 11.84 34.52
CA LEU A 47 -1.49 12.36 34.22
C LEU A 47 -0.50 11.23 33.90
N ALA A 48 -0.65 10.08 34.57
CA ALA A 48 0.09 8.86 34.24
C ALA A 48 -0.24 8.36 32.82
N VAL A 49 -1.50 8.43 32.39
CA VAL A 49 -1.90 8.01 31.04
C VAL A 49 -1.29 8.90 29.96
N VAL A 50 -1.40 10.22 30.14
CA VAL A 50 -0.83 11.20 29.18
C VAL A 50 0.68 11.06 29.10
N LEU A 51 1.37 10.92 30.23
CA LEU A 51 2.82 10.73 30.25
C LEU A 51 3.23 9.41 29.59
N SER A 52 2.48 8.33 29.82
CA SER A 52 2.74 7.03 29.18
C SER A 52 2.58 7.10 27.66
N LEU A 53 1.57 7.83 27.17
CA LEU A 53 1.39 8.06 25.74
C LEU A 53 2.56 8.88 25.16
N LEU A 54 2.98 9.94 25.85
CA LEU A 54 4.10 10.78 25.42
C LEU A 54 5.41 10.00 25.36
N VAL A 55 5.70 9.18 26.37
CA VAL A 55 6.87 8.30 26.39
C VAL A 55 6.79 7.25 25.27
N PHE A 56 5.62 6.66 25.03
CA PHE A 56 5.42 5.71 23.93
C PHE A 56 5.75 6.33 22.57
N VAL A 57 5.21 7.51 22.28
CA VAL A 57 5.50 8.24 21.04
C VAL A 57 7.00 8.54 20.95
N LEU A 58 7.60 9.05 22.03
CA LEU A 58 9.03 9.37 22.04
C LEU A 58 9.91 8.13 21.78
N VAL A 59 9.56 6.98 22.36
CA VAL A 59 10.26 5.71 22.13
C VAL A 59 10.14 5.26 20.67
N ILE A 60 8.95 5.36 20.07
CA ILE A 60 8.77 5.04 18.65
C ILE A 60 9.66 5.92 17.78
N PHE A 61 9.67 7.24 18.02
CA PHE A 61 10.52 8.16 17.26
C PHE A 61 12.01 7.88 17.47
N ALA A 62 12.42 7.59 18.71
CA ALA A 62 13.80 7.24 19.03
C ALA A 62 14.25 5.96 18.31
N ILE A 63 13.42 4.92 18.30
CA ILE A 63 13.68 3.69 17.54
C ILE A 63 13.74 4.00 16.04
N GLY A 64 12.77 4.73 15.50
CA GLY A 64 12.75 5.10 14.07
C GLY A 64 13.99 5.90 13.65
N TYR A 65 14.49 6.79 14.50
CA TYR A 65 15.73 7.52 14.27
C TYR A 65 16.95 6.59 14.35
N LEU A 66 16.99 5.70 15.34
CA LEU A 66 18.05 4.70 15.48
C LEU A 66 18.16 3.81 14.25
N MET A 67 17.03 3.35 13.68
CA MET A 67 16.99 2.53 12.46
C MET A 67 17.61 3.23 11.24
N ARG A 68 17.67 4.57 11.25
CA ARG A 68 18.29 5.37 10.17
C ARG A 68 19.82 5.46 10.28
N THR A 69 20.41 4.91 11.35
CA THR A 69 21.87 4.91 11.59
C THR A 69 22.48 3.56 11.23
N ALA A 70 23.81 3.51 11.08
CA ALA A 70 24.55 2.26 10.84
C ALA A 70 24.30 1.18 11.92
N LEU A 71 24.11 1.60 13.18
CA LEU A 71 23.75 0.69 14.26
C LEU A 71 22.35 0.11 14.06
N GLY A 72 21.42 0.93 13.58
CA GLY A 72 20.07 0.50 13.20
C GLY A 72 20.09 -0.60 12.16
N THR A 73 20.78 -0.37 11.03
CA THR A 73 20.92 -1.35 9.95
C THR A 73 21.56 -2.65 10.44
N PHE A 74 22.56 -2.57 11.32
CA PHE A 74 23.17 -3.77 11.92
C PHE A 74 22.19 -4.54 12.81
N LEU A 75 21.44 -3.85 13.69
CA LEU A 75 20.47 -4.46 14.58
C LEU A 75 19.31 -5.09 13.80
N GLU A 76 18.87 -4.44 12.71
CA GLU A 76 17.85 -4.96 11.82
C GLU A 76 18.28 -6.29 11.19
N GLY A 77 19.51 -6.37 10.64
CA GLY A 77 20.03 -7.61 10.08
C GLY A 77 20.13 -8.75 11.10
N GLN A 78 20.57 -8.44 12.32
CA GLN A 78 20.60 -9.44 13.41
C GLN A 78 19.20 -9.94 13.80
N LEU A 79 18.20 -9.05 13.77
CA LEU A 79 16.81 -9.42 14.04
C LEU A 79 16.25 -10.27 12.90
N ASP A 80 16.49 -9.89 11.65
CA ASP A 80 16.13 -10.66 10.47
C ASP A 80 16.69 -12.08 10.57
N ASP A 81 17.99 -12.23 10.84
CA ASP A 81 18.64 -13.52 10.95
C ASP A 81 18.02 -14.38 12.07
N ALA A 82 17.76 -13.77 13.23
CA ALA A 82 17.11 -14.46 14.35
C ALA A 82 15.70 -14.94 13.99
N MET A 83 14.87 -14.08 13.38
CA MET A 83 13.50 -14.43 12.99
C MET A 83 13.47 -15.46 11.86
N ASN A 84 14.42 -15.38 10.92
CA ASN A 84 14.55 -16.31 9.80
C ASN A 84 15.10 -17.69 10.22
N SER A 85 15.71 -17.81 11.39
CA SER A 85 16.21 -19.08 11.93
C SER A 85 15.10 -20.02 12.43
N LEU A 86 13.91 -19.48 12.71
CA LEU A 86 12.78 -20.25 13.25
C LEU A 86 11.79 -20.66 12.14
N PRO A 87 11.60 -21.97 11.89
CA PRO A 87 10.64 -22.43 10.89
C PRO A 87 9.21 -22.02 11.27
N GLY A 88 8.44 -21.54 10.29
CA GLY A 88 7.10 -20.98 10.49
C GLY A 88 7.09 -19.48 10.84
N LEU A 89 7.84 -19.06 11.86
CA LEU A 89 7.91 -17.63 12.24
C LEU A 89 8.47 -16.77 11.11
N ARG A 90 9.47 -17.30 10.39
CA ARG A 90 10.03 -16.71 9.17
C ARG A 90 8.98 -16.29 8.15
N ILE A 91 7.91 -17.07 7.98
CA ILE A 91 6.87 -16.80 6.97
C ILE A 91 6.07 -15.57 7.38
N ILE A 92 5.65 -15.52 8.65
CA ILE A 92 4.86 -14.42 9.21
C ILE A 92 5.71 -13.15 9.23
N TYR A 93 6.95 -13.24 9.70
CA TYR A 93 7.87 -12.11 9.78
C TYR A 93 8.11 -11.47 8.41
N ASN A 94 8.48 -12.26 7.40
CA ASN A 94 8.77 -11.75 6.06
C ASN A 94 7.52 -11.18 5.38
N ALA A 95 6.35 -11.82 5.54
CA ALA A 95 5.10 -11.29 5.00
C ALA A 95 4.74 -9.94 5.63
N SER A 96 4.89 -9.80 6.96
CA SER A 96 4.65 -8.53 7.65
C SER A 96 5.66 -7.46 7.27
N LYS A 97 6.95 -7.79 7.21
CA LYS A 97 8.02 -6.88 6.82
C LYS A 97 7.79 -6.34 5.40
N MET A 98 7.51 -7.23 4.45
CA MET A 98 7.20 -6.87 3.06
C MET A 98 5.95 -5.97 2.95
N ALA A 99 4.90 -6.24 3.72
CA ALA A 99 3.70 -5.40 3.69
C ALA A 99 4.00 -3.97 4.20
N ILE A 100 4.80 -3.84 5.26
CA ILE A 100 5.20 -2.55 5.83
C ILE A 100 6.17 -1.81 4.89
N GLU A 101 7.19 -2.50 4.39
CA GLU A 101 8.16 -1.93 3.44
C GLU A 101 7.44 -1.41 2.21
N THR A 102 6.59 -2.23 1.58
CA THR A 102 5.76 -1.81 0.43
C THR A 102 4.92 -0.58 0.74
N ALA A 103 4.31 -0.52 1.93
CA ALA A 103 3.49 0.62 2.34
C ALA A 103 4.31 1.91 2.59
N LEU A 104 5.59 1.78 2.98
CA LEU A 104 6.47 2.91 3.32
C LEU A 104 7.40 3.33 2.17
N SER A 105 7.76 2.42 1.26
CA SER A 105 8.77 2.63 0.23
C SER A 105 8.25 3.31 -1.03
N GLY A 106 6.98 3.68 -1.08
CA GLY A 106 6.47 4.56 -2.13
C GLY A 106 5.02 4.29 -2.41
N THR A 107 4.16 5.11 -1.84
CA THR A 107 2.83 5.35 -2.40
C THR A 107 2.84 6.55 -3.35
N GLU A 108 3.89 7.37 -3.43
CA GLU A 108 3.86 8.55 -4.32
C GLU A 108 4.13 8.21 -5.80
N GLU A 109 5.01 7.22 -6.08
CA GLU A 109 5.32 6.80 -7.46
C GLU A 109 4.54 5.54 -7.88
N PHE A 110 4.09 4.73 -6.91
CA PHE A 110 3.25 3.56 -7.11
C PHE A 110 1.74 3.83 -7.20
N GLN A 111 1.33 5.10 -7.11
CA GLN A 111 -0.09 5.47 -7.12
C GLN A 111 -0.51 6.27 -8.35
N LYS A 112 0.40 6.80 -9.17
CA LYS A 112 -0.04 7.52 -10.37
C LYS A 112 -0.69 6.54 -11.34
N PRO A 113 -2.02 6.62 -11.53
CA PRO A 113 -2.68 5.76 -12.49
C PRO A 113 -2.31 6.25 -13.89
N VAL A 114 -1.97 5.30 -14.74
CA VAL A 114 -1.73 5.54 -16.16
C VAL A 114 -2.58 4.57 -16.98
N LYS A 115 -2.73 4.86 -18.26
CA LYS A 115 -3.32 3.94 -19.23
C LYS A 115 -2.22 3.46 -20.16
N VAL A 116 -2.26 2.18 -20.48
CA VAL A 116 -1.42 1.57 -21.52
C VAL A 116 -2.32 0.86 -22.51
N GLU A 117 -1.99 0.97 -23.79
CA GLU A 117 -2.68 0.22 -24.82
C GLU A 117 -2.13 -1.20 -24.86
N ALA A 118 -2.99 -2.18 -24.54
CA ALA A 118 -2.56 -3.58 -24.51
C ALA A 118 -2.75 -4.25 -25.86
N TRP A 119 -3.87 -3.97 -26.55
CA TRP A 119 -4.19 -4.53 -27.87
C TRP A 119 -5.19 -3.64 -28.61
N GLU A 120 -4.96 -3.33 -29.89
CA GLU A 120 -5.94 -2.74 -30.84
C GLU A 120 -6.93 -1.73 -30.19
N GLY A 121 -6.42 -0.63 -29.62
CA GLY A 121 -7.23 0.41 -28.99
C GLY A 121 -7.79 0.09 -27.59
N MET A 122 -7.59 -1.14 -27.08
CA MET A 122 -7.96 -1.52 -25.72
C MET A 122 -6.94 -1.01 -24.71
N ARG A 123 -7.38 -0.10 -23.84
CA ARG A 123 -6.55 0.51 -22.80
C ARG A 123 -6.77 -0.15 -21.45
N MET A 124 -5.67 -0.52 -20.79
CA MET A 124 -5.66 -1.06 -19.43
C MET A 124 -5.19 0.00 -18.45
N THR A 125 -5.74 -0.03 -17.22
CA THR A 125 -5.21 0.79 -16.12
C THR A 125 -3.98 0.11 -15.55
N ALA A 126 -2.90 0.86 -15.47
CA ALA A 126 -1.66 0.45 -14.84
C ALA A 126 -1.25 1.50 -13.79
N PHE A 127 -0.36 1.11 -12.90
CA PHE A 127 0.25 1.99 -11.91
C PHE A 127 1.75 2.00 -12.16
N ARG A 128 2.36 3.19 -12.20
CA ARG A 128 3.82 3.31 -12.30
C ARG A 128 4.48 2.59 -11.12
N THR A 129 5.66 2.03 -11.30
CA THR A 129 6.40 1.41 -10.17
C THR A 129 7.58 2.27 -9.70
N GLY A 130 7.86 3.38 -10.38
CA GLY A 130 9.09 4.16 -10.18
C GLY A 130 10.37 3.46 -10.64
N GLN A 131 10.28 2.22 -11.16
CA GLN A 131 11.43 1.45 -11.63
C GLN A 131 11.54 1.49 -13.15
N ARG A 132 12.77 1.31 -13.65
CA ARG A 132 13.08 1.20 -15.09
C ARG A 132 13.89 -0.04 -15.38
N ALA A 133 13.64 -0.63 -16.53
CA ALA A 133 14.41 -1.72 -17.08
C ALA A 133 15.79 -1.22 -17.53
N PRO A 134 16.79 -2.12 -17.71
CA PRO A 134 18.14 -1.72 -18.11
C PRO A 134 18.22 -0.99 -19.46
N ASP A 135 17.24 -1.18 -20.34
CA ASP A 135 17.12 -0.52 -21.63
C ASP A 135 16.37 0.82 -21.57
N GLY A 136 15.91 1.24 -20.38
CA GLY A 136 15.26 2.52 -20.14
C GLY A 136 13.73 2.47 -20.12
N ARG A 137 13.11 1.34 -20.46
CA ARG A 137 11.65 1.16 -20.40
C ARG A 137 11.14 1.27 -18.98
N GLU A 138 9.92 1.76 -18.80
CA GLU A 138 9.32 1.92 -17.49
C GLU A 138 8.60 0.64 -17.06
N LEU A 139 8.77 0.27 -15.78
CA LEU A 139 8.04 -0.85 -15.21
C LEU A 139 6.70 -0.36 -14.69
N LEU A 140 5.63 -0.97 -15.19
CA LEU A 140 4.26 -0.69 -14.78
C LEU A 140 3.62 -1.95 -14.21
N PHE A 141 2.78 -1.77 -13.19
CA PHE A 141 1.96 -2.84 -12.63
C PHE A 141 0.53 -2.72 -13.15
N ILE A 142 0.05 -3.76 -13.83
CA ILE A 142 -1.33 -3.89 -14.31
C ILE A 142 -2.07 -4.85 -13.38
N PRO A 143 -2.90 -4.35 -12.44
CA PRO A 143 -3.65 -5.22 -11.54
C PRO A 143 -4.77 -5.96 -12.28
N THR A 144 -5.13 -7.14 -11.76
CA THR A 144 -6.37 -7.81 -12.14
C THR A 144 -7.55 -7.24 -11.36
N SER A 145 -8.72 -7.23 -11.99
CA SER A 145 -9.97 -6.85 -11.33
C SER A 145 -10.79 -8.09 -10.94
N PRO A 146 -11.47 -8.10 -9.77
CA PRO A 146 -11.39 -7.12 -8.68
C PRO A 146 -10.19 -7.35 -7.74
N ASN A 147 -9.47 -8.46 -7.92
CA ASN A 147 -8.37 -8.86 -7.03
C ASN A 147 -7.06 -8.15 -7.38
N ILE A 148 -6.80 -7.00 -6.74
CA ILE A 148 -5.60 -6.18 -6.97
C ILE A 148 -4.28 -6.77 -6.42
N THR A 149 -4.35 -7.91 -5.70
CA THR A 149 -3.15 -8.59 -5.21
C THR A 149 -2.44 -9.42 -6.30
N SER A 150 -3.11 -9.60 -7.45
CA SER A 150 -2.55 -10.23 -8.64
C SER A 150 -2.57 -9.27 -9.83
N GLY A 151 -1.70 -9.52 -10.80
CA GLY A 151 -1.52 -8.66 -11.95
C GLY A 151 -0.33 -9.06 -12.80
N PHE A 152 0.02 -8.19 -13.73
CA PHE A 152 1.20 -8.30 -14.57
C PHE A 152 2.14 -7.15 -14.26
N VAL A 153 3.45 -7.42 -14.30
CA VAL A 153 4.46 -6.37 -14.41
C VAL A 153 4.87 -6.34 -15.87
N VAL A 154 4.82 -5.16 -16.48
CA VAL A 154 5.14 -4.95 -17.89
C VAL A 154 6.20 -3.87 -18.03
N GLU A 155 7.07 -4.01 -19.02
CA GLU A 155 8.06 -3.01 -19.42
C GLU A 155 7.53 -2.29 -20.66
N VAL A 156 7.29 -0.99 -20.55
CA VAL A 156 6.64 -0.19 -21.60
C VAL A 156 7.51 1.03 -21.91
N ASP A 157 7.61 1.40 -23.18
CA ASP A 157 8.29 2.62 -23.59
C ASP A 157 7.52 3.84 -23.07
N SER A 158 8.24 4.87 -22.59
CA SER A 158 7.60 6.04 -21.97
C SER A 158 6.62 6.76 -22.89
N GLU A 159 6.76 6.62 -24.21
CA GLU A 159 5.86 7.19 -25.23
C GLU A 159 4.52 6.47 -25.35
N ASP A 160 4.45 5.18 -24.98
CA ASP A 160 3.22 4.38 -25.01
C ASP A 160 2.39 4.54 -23.71
N ILE A 161 2.87 5.34 -22.76
CA ILE A 161 2.20 5.59 -21.49
C ILE A 161 1.30 6.81 -21.63
N ILE A 162 0.00 6.56 -21.49
CA ILE A 162 -1.01 7.62 -21.50
C ILE A 162 -1.24 8.06 -20.06
N GLU A 163 -0.78 9.27 -19.74
CA GLU A 163 -1.02 9.89 -18.43
C GLU A 163 -2.52 10.05 -18.20
N THR A 164 -2.97 9.74 -16.98
CA THR A 164 -4.34 10.05 -16.57
C THR A 164 -4.36 11.23 -15.61
N GLY A 165 -5.42 12.02 -15.67
CA GLY A 165 -5.72 13.01 -14.64
C GLY A 165 -6.50 12.43 -13.45
N GLU A 166 -6.67 11.10 -13.39
CA GLU A 166 -7.45 10.38 -12.39
C GLU A 166 -6.66 10.28 -11.07
N SER A 167 -7.35 10.35 -9.92
CA SER A 167 -6.70 10.06 -8.64
C SER A 167 -6.43 8.56 -8.50
N ALA A 168 -5.45 8.21 -7.66
CA ALA A 168 -5.15 6.81 -7.38
C ALA A 168 -6.36 6.08 -6.77
N GLU A 169 -7.07 6.77 -5.90
CA GLU A 169 -8.28 6.30 -5.22
C GLU A 169 -9.39 5.99 -6.21
N ASP A 170 -9.62 6.85 -7.21
CA ASP A 170 -10.67 6.65 -8.23
C ASP A 170 -10.31 5.46 -9.14
N ALA A 171 -9.05 5.41 -9.59
CA ALA A 171 -8.54 4.31 -10.40
C ALA A 171 -8.64 2.97 -9.66
N LEU A 172 -8.25 2.94 -8.38
CA LEU A 172 -8.36 1.75 -7.53
C LEU A 172 -9.82 1.38 -7.28
N THR A 173 -10.70 2.34 -7.02
CA THR A 173 -12.14 2.10 -6.83
C THR A 173 -12.74 1.45 -8.08
N ARG A 174 -12.39 1.95 -9.26
CA ARG A 174 -12.82 1.37 -10.54
C ARG A 174 -12.27 -0.04 -10.75
N VAL A 175 -11.00 -0.30 -10.47
CA VAL A 175 -10.40 -1.63 -10.60
C VAL A 175 -10.99 -2.62 -9.57
N LEU A 176 -11.13 -2.22 -8.31
CA LEU A 176 -11.68 -3.05 -7.22
C LEU A 176 -13.16 -3.38 -7.42
N SER A 177 -13.91 -2.45 -8.02
CA SER A 177 -15.34 -2.63 -8.32
C SER A 177 -15.61 -3.36 -9.64
N ALA A 178 -14.59 -3.82 -10.36
CA ALA A 178 -14.74 -4.38 -11.71
C ALA A 178 -15.42 -3.44 -12.71
N GLY A 179 -15.16 -2.13 -12.55
CA GLY A 179 -15.71 -1.08 -13.41
C GLY A 179 -17.12 -0.62 -13.00
N PHE A 180 -17.74 -1.22 -11.99
CA PHE A 180 -19.08 -0.83 -11.54
C PHE A 180 -19.09 0.38 -10.59
N GLY A 181 -17.94 0.80 -10.08
CA GLY A 181 -17.81 1.79 -9.00
C GLY A 181 -17.30 3.17 -9.41
N SER A 182 -17.17 3.49 -10.70
CA SER A 182 -16.82 4.85 -11.13
C SER A 182 -18.09 5.69 -11.26
N SER A 183 -18.43 6.45 -10.22
CA SER A 183 -19.47 7.47 -10.25
C SER A 183 -18.83 8.83 -10.41
N GLU A 184 -18.70 9.29 -11.65
CA GLU A 184 -18.91 10.67 -12.11
C GLU A 184 -18.87 10.70 -13.65
N GLU A 185 -19.97 11.11 -14.27
CA GLU A 185 -20.18 11.18 -15.73
C GLU A 185 -19.23 12.19 -16.43
N GLU A 186 -18.41 12.92 -15.69
CA GLU A 186 -17.49 13.96 -16.22
C GLU A 186 -16.15 13.42 -16.77
N ASP A 187 -15.66 12.26 -16.31
CA ASP A 187 -14.33 11.79 -16.74
C ASP A 187 -14.34 11.01 -18.05
N LEU A 188 -15.45 10.34 -18.40
CA LEU A 188 -15.57 9.61 -19.68
C LEU A 188 -15.55 10.54 -20.89
N GLY A 189 -16.07 11.78 -20.76
CA GLY A 189 -16.04 12.78 -21.83
C GLY A 189 -14.62 13.26 -22.17
N ARG A 190 -13.73 13.32 -21.16
CA ARG A 190 -12.35 13.79 -21.34
C ARG A 190 -11.48 12.78 -22.12
N TYR A 191 -11.83 11.49 -22.08
CA TYR A 191 -11.15 10.44 -22.84
C TYR A 191 -11.59 10.34 -24.31
N ILE A 192 -12.85 10.70 -24.62
CA ILE A 192 -13.37 10.67 -25.99
C ILE A 192 -12.81 11.85 -26.80
N ASP A 193 -12.76 13.05 -26.21
CA ASP A 193 -12.31 14.26 -26.91
C ASP A 193 -10.82 14.23 -27.32
N SER A 194 -10.00 13.49 -26.56
CA SER A 194 -8.57 13.30 -26.87
C SER A 194 -8.27 12.31 -28.00
N ALA A 195 -9.25 11.48 -28.41
CA ALA A 195 -9.07 10.50 -29.48
C ALA A 195 -9.51 11.02 -30.86
N ASP A 196 -10.43 11.99 -30.91
CA ASP A 196 -10.94 12.55 -32.16
C ASP A 196 -10.02 13.62 -32.78
N GLY A 197 -9.05 14.15 -32.02
CA GLY A 197 -8.13 15.20 -32.47
C GLY A 197 -7.06 14.78 -33.48
N ASP A 198 -6.79 13.47 -33.64
CA ASP A 198 -5.66 12.97 -34.44
C ASP A 198 -6.09 12.32 -35.78
N SER A 199 -7.40 12.29 -36.09
CA SER A 199 -7.92 11.63 -37.30
C SER A 199 -8.38 12.59 -38.40
N ALA A 200 -8.31 13.91 -38.19
CA ALA A 200 -8.87 14.91 -39.09
C ALA A 200 -7.89 15.46 -40.16
N ASP A 201 -6.57 15.28 -40.02
CA ASP A 201 -5.59 15.97 -40.88
C ASP A 201 -5.04 15.16 -42.08
N GLU A 202 -5.42 13.89 -42.28
CA GLU A 202 -4.89 13.08 -43.40
C GLU A 202 -5.80 12.94 -44.64
N LYS A 203 -6.89 13.71 -44.76
CA LYS A 203 -7.73 13.72 -45.98
C LYS A 203 -7.84 15.10 -46.60
N GLY A 204 -6.71 15.63 -47.07
CA GLY A 204 -6.64 17.00 -47.57
C GLY A 204 -5.78 17.30 -48.80
N GLU A 205 -5.03 16.36 -49.41
CA GLU A 205 -4.27 16.69 -50.63
C GLU A 205 -4.32 15.57 -51.68
N SER A 206 -5.30 15.70 -52.59
CA SER A 206 -5.26 15.11 -53.92
C SER A 206 -6.30 15.82 -54.79
N ARG A 207 -5.89 16.93 -55.43
CA ARG A 207 -6.34 17.33 -56.78
C ARG A 207 -5.53 18.50 -57.31
#